data_AF-A0A1H3RVW6-F1
#
_entry.id   AF-A0A1H3RVW6-F1
#
_cell.length_a   1.000
_cell.length_b   1.000
_cell.length_c   1.000
_cell.angle_alpha   90.00
_cell.angle_beta   90.00
_cell.angle_gamma   90.00
#
_symmetry.space_group_name_H-M   'P 1'
#
loop_
_entity.id
_entity.type
_entity.pdbx_description
1 polymer ?
#
loop_
_entity_poly.entity_id
_entity_poly.type
_entity_poly.pdbx_seq_one_letter_code
_entity_poly.pdbx_strand_id
1 'polypeptide(L)'
;MSILTEYRWYFLIGAEIVFWVSAIGFFLLRYGLRFKKASFIVGIVLLLNEVFILALGAIDYYQTGKFSNFQIITVVILLYALFYGKKDLKKLDIRMQKLVAKWRNEPLSHIEEPLELTGWAYTKREIGQWSLHLLLFIIIHIVFFFMYGFVPIEQWGDWLEKGIVLNEAASRVSQVWSVVFLADTIITFSYVIFPKEEKKLSS
;
A
#
# COMPACT_ATOMS: atom_id res chain seq x y z
N MET A 1 3.13 -29.02 -13.84
CA MET A 1 3.04 -27.67 -13.27
C MET A 1 1.57 -27.34 -13.07
N SER A 2 1.21 -26.61 -12.00
CA SER A 2 -0.20 -26.21 -11.85
C SER A 2 -0.49 -25.03 -12.79
N ILE A 3 -1.72 -24.94 -13.30
CA ILE A 3 -2.16 -23.82 -14.16
C ILE A 3 -1.93 -22.47 -13.46
N LEU A 4 -2.06 -22.45 -12.13
CA LEU A 4 -1.79 -21.26 -11.31
C LEU A 4 -0.32 -20.84 -11.38
N THR A 5 0.64 -21.77 -11.34
CA THR A 5 2.07 -21.42 -11.42
C THR A 5 2.48 -20.94 -12.80
N GLU A 6 1.90 -21.54 -13.85
CA GLU A 6 2.20 -21.21 -15.25
C GLU A 6 1.63 -19.84 -15.64
N TYR A 7 0.41 -19.52 -15.22
CA TYR A 7 -0.28 -18.29 -15.58
C TYR A 7 -0.36 -17.25 -14.45
N ARG A 8 0.43 -17.41 -13.37
CA ARG A 8 0.42 -16.51 -12.19
C ARG A 8 0.47 -15.02 -12.54
N TRP A 9 1.28 -14.64 -13.53
CA TRP A 9 1.39 -13.26 -13.98
C TRP A 9 0.13 -12.75 -14.66
N TYR A 10 -0.52 -13.59 -15.47
CA TYR A 10 -1.79 -13.24 -16.10
C TYR A 10 -2.91 -13.11 -15.06
N PHE A 11 -2.91 -13.96 -14.02
CA PHE A 11 -3.85 -13.83 -12.91
C PHE A 11 -3.63 -12.54 -12.12
N LEU A 12 -2.38 -12.17 -11.84
CA LEU A 12 -2.06 -10.93 -11.14
C LEU A 12 -2.45 -9.69 -11.96
N ILE A 13 -2.08 -9.65 -13.25
CA ILE A 13 -2.47 -8.56 -14.15
C ILE A 13 -3.99 -8.50 -14.30
N GLY A 14 -4.65 -9.65 -14.45
CA GLY A 14 -6.10 -9.74 -14.54
C GLY A 14 -6.79 -9.22 -13.27
N ALA A 15 -6.28 -9.60 -12.09
CA ALA A 15 -6.77 -9.10 -10.81
C ALA A 15 -6.58 -7.58 -10.68
N GLU A 16 -5.47 -7.04 -11.16
CA GLU A 16 -5.22 -5.59 -11.17
C GLU A 16 -6.20 -4.86 -12.10
N ILE A 17 -6.46 -5.40 -13.30
CA ILE A 17 -7.47 -4.83 -14.22
C ILE A 17 -8.85 -4.85 -13.58
N VAL A 18 -9.24 -5.98 -12.97
CA VAL A 18 -10.52 -6.12 -12.27
C VAL A 18 -10.61 -5.13 -11.10
N PHE A 19 -9.51 -4.91 -10.37
CA PHE A 19 -9.43 -3.91 -9.31
C PHE A 19 -9.73 -2.51 -9.85
N TRP A 20 -9.01 -2.05 -10.86
CA TRP A 20 -9.19 -0.69 -11.40
C TRP A 20 -10.58 -0.48 -11.99
N VAL A 21 -11.09 -1.46 -12.76
CA VAL A 21 -12.45 -1.40 -13.32
C VAL A 21 -13.51 -1.36 -12.21
N SER A 22 -13.36 -2.21 -11.19
CA SER A 22 -14.28 -2.25 -10.05
C SER A 22 -14.18 -0.98 -9.20
N ALA A 23 -12.99 -0.41 -9.02
CA ALA A 23 -12.80 0.83 -8.28
C ALA A 23 -13.50 2.01 -8.98
N ILE A 24 -13.30 2.15 -10.29
CA ILE A 24 -14.00 3.16 -11.08
C ILE A 24 -15.51 2.93 -11.03
N GLY A 25 -15.96 1.70 -11.27
CA GLY A 25 -17.37 1.32 -11.21
C GLY A 25 -18.00 1.60 -9.85
N PHE A 26 -17.30 1.32 -8.76
CA PHE A 26 -17.72 1.61 -7.39
C PHE A 26 -18.04 3.09 -7.22
N PHE A 27 -17.12 3.98 -7.60
CA PHE A 27 -17.31 5.41 -7.45
C PHE A 27 -18.40 5.96 -8.38
N LEU A 28 -18.48 5.46 -9.62
CA LEU A 28 -19.54 5.83 -10.57
C LEU A 28 -20.93 5.42 -10.06
N LEU A 29 -21.09 4.20 -9.56
CA LEU A 29 -22.36 3.71 -9.01
C LEU A 29 -22.74 4.44 -7.72
N ARG A 30 -21.76 4.72 -6.85
CA ARG A 30 -21.96 5.38 -5.56
C ARG A 30 -22.37 6.84 -5.71
N TYR A 31 -21.66 7.59 -6.55
CA TYR A 31 -21.82 9.04 -6.65
C TYR A 31 -22.60 9.46 -7.89
N GLY A 32 -22.31 8.88 -9.06
CA GLY A 32 -23.01 9.20 -10.30
C GLY A 32 -24.47 8.72 -10.30
N LEU A 33 -24.68 7.44 -10.01
CA LEU A 33 -26.00 6.78 -10.07
C LEU A 33 -26.71 6.66 -8.71
N ARG A 34 -26.04 6.98 -7.59
CA ARG A 34 -26.54 6.88 -6.20
C ARG A 34 -27.08 5.48 -5.83
N PHE A 35 -26.64 4.43 -6.52
CA PHE A 35 -27.03 3.06 -6.24
C PHE A 35 -26.22 2.47 -5.08
N LYS A 36 -26.66 2.78 -3.85
CA LYS A 36 -26.01 2.35 -2.60
C LYS A 36 -25.79 0.83 -2.53
N LYS A 37 -26.77 0.02 -2.98
CA LYS A 37 -26.67 -1.45 -2.96
C LYS A 37 -25.66 -1.98 -3.98
N ALA A 38 -25.67 -1.47 -5.22
CA ALA A 38 -24.74 -1.89 -6.26
C ALA A 38 -23.30 -1.47 -5.93
N SER A 39 -23.10 -0.25 -5.43
CA SER A 39 -21.82 0.21 -4.91
C SER A 39 -21.31 -0.68 -3.78
N PHE A 40 -22.17 -1.12 -2.85
CA PHE A 40 -21.76 -2.03 -1.79
C PHE A 40 -21.26 -3.38 -2.33
N ILE A 41 -21.97 -3.97 -3.30
CA ILE A 41 -21.55 -5.22 -3.95
C ILE A 41 -20.18 -5.06 -4.63
N VAL A 42 -19.98 -4.00 -5.41
CA VAL A 42 -18.69 -3.74 -6.06
C VAL A 42 -17.58 -3.48 -5.04
N GLY A 43 -17.89 -2.86 -3.90
CA GLY A 43 -16.97 -2.72 -2.78
C GLY A 43 -16.54 -4.07 -2.18
N ILE A 44 -17.45 -5.04 -2.08
CA ILE A 44 -17.11 -6.40 -1.65
C ILE A 44 -16.23 -7.09 -2.70
N VAL A 45 -16.52 -6.93 -3.99
CA VAL A 45 -15.70 -7.50 -5.07
C VAL A 45 -14.27 -6.97 -5.01
N LEU A 46 -14.08 -5.68 -4.73
CA LEU A 46 -12.74 -5.10 -4.52
C LEU A 46 -12.00 -5.80 -3.36
N LEU A 47 -12.66 -5.99 -2.22
CA LEU A 47 -12.04 -6.67 -1.07
C LEU A 47 -11.72 -8.14 -1.37
N LEU A 48 -12.62 -8.85 -2.05
CA LEU A 48 -12.39 -10.23 -2.46
C LEU A 48 -11.23 -10.35 -3.45
N ASN A 49 -11.05 -9.36 -4.33
CA ASN A 49 -9.94 -9.32 -5.26
C ASN A 49 -8.59 -9.19 -4.54
N GLU A 50 -8.49 -8.36 -3.51
CA GLU A 50 -7.26 -8.27 -2.68
C GLU A 50 -6.95 -9.60 -1.98
N VAL A 51 -7.98 -10.26 -1.43
CA VAL A 51 -7.83 -11.59 -0.82
C VAL A 51 -7.40 -12.62 -1.85
N PHE A 52 -7.89 -12.53 -3.09
CA PHE A 52 -7.47 -13.41 -4.18
C PHE A 52 -5.99 -13.21 -4.54
N ILE A 53 -5.51 -11.97 -4.65
CA ILE A 53 -4.09 -11.66 -4.88
C ILE A 53 -3.22 -12.24 -3.76
N LEU A 54 -3.65 -12.09 -2.50
CA LEU A 54 -2.98 -12.69 -1.35
C LEU A 54 -2.94 -14.22 -1.42
N ALA A 55 -4.06 -14.86 -1.78
CA ALA A 55 -4.13 -16.31 -1.94
C ALA A 55 -3.21 -16.79 -3.08
N LEU A 56 -3.16 -16.06 -4.19
CA LEU A 56 -2.31 -16.37 -5.34
C LEU A 56 -0.82 -16.36 -4.95
N GLY A 57 -0.38 -15.34 -4.20
CA GLY A 57 0.98 -15.27 -3.66
C GLY A 57 1.30 -16.41 -2.69
N ALA A 58 0.36 -16.75 -1.79
CA ALA A 58 0.54 -17.83 -0.82
C ALA A 58 0.62 -19.21 -1.49
N ILE A 59 -0.25 -19.48 -2.47
CA ILE A 59 -0.27 -20.73 -3.23
C ILE A 59 1.01 -20.86 -4.07
N ASP A 60 1.47 -19.77 -4.71
CA ASP A 60 2.73 -19.78 -5.47
C ASP A 60 3.92 -20.15 -4.57
N TYR A 61 4.00 -19.59 -3.36
CA TYR A 61 5.05 -19.94 -2.40
C TYR A 61 4.97 -21.41 -1.96
N TYR A 62 3.77 -21.88 -1.62
CA TYR A 62 3.57 -23.27 -1.19
C TYR A 62 3.96 -24.29 -2.28
N GLN A 63 3.64 -24.01 -3.54
CA GLN A 63 3.92 -24.93 -4.65
C GLN A 63 5.38 -24.88 -5.12
N THR A 64 6.00 -23.70 -5.14
CA THR A 64 7.36 -23.55 -5.65
C THR A 64 8.42 -23.76 -4.59
N GLY A 65 8.07 -23.60 -3.31
CA GLY A 65 9.00 -23.65 -2.17
C GLY A 65 10.09 -22.58 -2.24
N LYS A 66 10.00 -21.65 -3.18
CA LYS A 66 11.01 -20.62 -3.46
C LYS A 66 10.33 -19.27 -3.55
N PHE A 67 11.00 -18.26 -3.02
CA PHE A 67 10.49 -16.90 -3.10
C PHE A 67 10.94 -16.24 -4.38
N SER A 68 9.98 -16.12 -5.30
CA SER A 68 10.22 -15.62 -6.65
C SER A 68 9.89 -14.13 -6.76
N ASN A 69 10.34 -13.49 -7.85
CA ASN A 69 10.01 -12.08 -8.13
C ASN A 69 8.49 -11.81 -8.11
N PHE A 70 7.68 -12.81 -8.46
CA PHE A 70 6.23 -12.75 -8.42
C PHE A 70 5.72 -12.48 -6.99
N GLN A 71 6.26 -13.18 -5.99
CA GLN A 71 5.86 -13.04 -4.59
C GLN A 71 6.33 -11.70 -4.02
N ILE A 72 7.53 -11.23 -4.40
CA ILE A 72 8.01 -9.89 -4.03
C ILE A 72 7.02 -8.82 -4.49
N ILE A 73 6.64 -8.84 -5.77
CA ILE A 73 5.69 -7.87 -6.33
C ILE A 73 4.32 -7.98 -5.66
N THR A 74 3.84 -9.21 -5.45
CA THR A 74 2.57 -9.47 -4.76
C THR A 74 2.57 -8.87 -3.34
N VAL A 75 3.65 -9.07 -2.58
CA VAL A 75 3.81 -8.48 -1.24
C VAL A 75 3.82 -6.95 -1.30
N VAL A 76 4.55 -6.36 -2.26
CA VAL A 76 4.58 -4.90 -2.42
C VAL A 76 3.19 -4.33 -2.70
N ILE A 77 2.41 -4.95 -3.59
CA ILE A 77 1.03 -4.56 -3.90
C ILE A 77 0.16 -4.64 -2.63
N LEU A 78 0.23 -5.74 -1.90
CA LEU A 78 -0.58 -5.93 -0.69
C LEU A 78 -0.21 -4.96 0.43
N LEU A 79 1.08 -4.70 0.64
CA LEU A 79 1.54 -3.70 1.61
C LEU A 79 1.04 -2.31 1.21
N TYR A 80 1.13 -1.96 -0.08
CA TYR A 80 0.58 -0.69 -0.57
C TYR A 80 -0.91 -0.57 -0.27
N ALA A 81 -1.70 -1.60 -0.61
CA ALA A 81 -3.14 -1.63 -0.37
C ALA A 81 -3.48 -1.51 1.14
N LEU A 82 -2.71 -2.14 2.02
CA LEU A 82 -2.91 -2.05 3.47
C LEU A 82 -2.59 -0.67 4.06
N PHE A 83 -1.44 -0.08 3.70
CA PHE A 83 -0.99 1.18 4.28
C PHE A 83 -1.60 2.41 3.63
N TYR A 84 -1.60 2.44 2.31
CA TYR A 84 -2.04 3.60 1.53
C TYR A 84 -3.51 3.48 1.13
N GLY A 85 -4.06 2.28 0.99
CA GLY A 85 -5.43 2.06 0.52
C GLY A 85 -6.49 2.82 1.32
N LYS A 86 -6.44 2.84 2.66
CA LYS A 86 -7.42 3.60 3.47
C LYS A 86 -7.38 5.12 3.19
N LYS A 87 -6.18 5.69 3.09
CA LYS A 87 -6.00 7.12 2.85
C LYS A 87 -6.37 7.50 1.42
N ASP A 88 -5.95 6.68 0.46
CA ASP A 88 -6.20 6.90 -0.96
C ASP A 88 -7.67 6.75 -1.27
N LEU A 89 -8.34 5.74 -0.72
CA LEU A 89 -9.80 5.61 -0.80
C LEU A 89 -10.49 6.86 -0.26
N LYS A 90 -10.09 7.38 0.91
CA LYS A 90 -10.67 8.61 1.47
C LYS A 90 -10.45 9.83 0.56
N LYS A 91 -9.23 10.00 0.02
CA LYS A 91 -8.92 11.10 -0.91
C LYS A 91 -9.71 10.99 -2.21
N LEU A 92 -9.81 9.79 -2.77
CA LEU A 92 -10.59 9.50 -3.98
C LEU A 92 -12.08 9.73 -3.74
N ASP A 93 -12.59 9.32 -2.58
CA ASP A 93 -13.98 9.54 -2.18
C ASP A 93 -14.34 11.03 -2.20
N ILE A 94 -13.51 11.87 -1.60
CA ILE A 94 -13.68 13.33 -1.59
C ILE A 94 -13.55 13.92 -3.01
N ARG A 95 -12.58 13.46 -3.81
CA ARG A 95 -12.41 13.93 -5.21
C ARG A 95 -13.63 13.60 -6.06
N MET A 96 -14.19 12.40 -5.91
CA MET A 96 -15.37 11.97 -6.65
C MET A 96 -16.62 12.72 -6.20
N GLN A 97 -16.78 12.97 -4.90
CA GLN A 97 -17.85 13.84 -4.38
C GLN A 97 -17.77 15.25 -4.99
N LYS A 98 -16.57 15.86 -5.01
CA LYS A 98 -16.35 17.18 -5.63
C LYS A 98 -16.64 17.17 -7.14
N LEU A 99 -16.18 16.15 -7.86
CA LEU A 99 -16.40 16.03 -9.30
C LEU A 99 -17.88 15.92 -9.64
N VAL A 100 -18.63 15.08 -8.91
CA VAL A 100 -20.07 14.88 -9.13
C VAL A 100 -20.88 16.09 -8.68
N ALA A 101 -20.53 16.75 -7.57
CA ALA A 101 -21.18 17.98 -7.13
C ALA A 101 -21.02 19.10 -8.17
N LYS A 102 -19.81 19.25 -8.74
CA LYS A 102 -19.55 20.19 -9.86
C LYS A 102 -20.34 19.82 -11.11
N TRP A 103 -20.44 18.54 -11.44
CA TRP A 103 -21.21 18.08 -12.59
C TRP A 103 -22.73 18.32 -12.44
N ARG A 104 -23.24 18.29 -11.21
CA ARG A 104 -24.67 18.43 -10.90
C ARG A 104 -25.10 19.81 -10.40
N ASN A 105 -24.18 20.78 -10.29
CA ASN A 105 -24.42 22.10 -9.70
C ASN A 105 -25.04 22.03 -8.28
N GLU A 106 -24.70 21.00 -7.49
CA GLU A 106 -25.14 20.88 -6.10
C GLU A 106 -24.17 21.64 -5.17
N PRO A 107 -24.66 22.29 -4.10
CA PRO A 107 -23.80 23.04 -3.19
C PRO A 107 -22.78 22.12 -2.49
N LEU A 108 -21.51 22.52 -2.53
CA LEU A 108 -20.37 21.81 -1.92
C LEU A 108 -20.39 21.82 -0.37
N SER A 109 -21.42 22.41 0.25
CA SER A 109 -21.51 22.71 1.68
C SER A 109 -21.47 21.50 2.62
N HIS A 110 -21.64 20.28 2.09
CA HIS A 110 -21.65 19.05 2.89
C HIS A 110 -20.33 18.26 2.84
N ILE A 111 -19.35 18.70 2.04
CA ILE A 111 -18.07 18.00 1.93
C ILE A 111 -17.15 18.54 3.02
N GLU A 112 -17.03 17.80 4.13
CA GLU A 112 -15.94 18.02 5.10
C GLU A 112 -14.61 17.89 4.38
N GLU A 113 -13.97 19.03 4.09
CA GLU A 113 -12.61 18.99 3.58
C GLU A 113 -11.72 18.35 4.65
N PRO A 114 -10.92 17.33 4.30
CA PRO A 114 -9.97 16.81 5.24
C PRO A 114 -9.04 17.97 5.57
N LEU A 115 -9.04 18.41 6.83
CA LEU A 115 -8.14 19.45 7.33
C LEU A 115 -6.76 19.22 6.71
N GLU A 116 -6.36 20.12 5.81
CA GLU A 116 -4.99 20.12 5.31
C GLU A 116 -4.15 20.47 6.52
N LEU A 117 -3.66 19.43 7.21
CA LEU A 117 -2.70 19.61 8.27
C LEU A 117 -1.49 20.26 7.60
N THR A 118 -1.24 21.51 7.95
CA THR A 118 -0.07 22.29 7.51
C THR A 118 0.94 22.40 8.63
N GLY A 119 2.21 22.65 8.28
CA GLY A 119 3.27 22.83 9.26
C GLY A 119 3.47 21.62 10.19
N TRP A 120 3.62 21.89 11.49
CA TRP A 120 3.99 20.88 12.49
C TRP A 120 2.96 19.75 12.68
N ALA A 121 1.67 20.05 12.46
CA ALA A 121 0.61 19.05 12.58
C ALA A 121 0.70 17.99 11.48
N TYR A 122 1.20 18.37 10.29
CA TYR A 122 1.52 17.45 9.20
C TYR A 122 2.71 16.57 9.58
N THR A 123 3.81 17.20 10.01
CA THR A 123 5.05 16.52 10.38
C THR A 123 4.80 15.48 11.49
N LYS A 124 4.01 15.82 12.52
CA LYS A 124 3.64 14.88 13.60
C LYS A 124 2.85 13.67 13.08
N ARG A 125 1.98 13.88 12.10
CA ARG A 125 1.21 12.79 11.47
C ARG A 125 2.09 11.89 10.63
N GLU A 126 3.02 12.44 9.87
CA GLU A 126 3.97 11.66 9.07
C GLU A 126 4.94 10.87 9.97
N ILE A 127 5.48 11.49 11.03
CA ILE A 127 6.28 10.78 12.05
C ILE A 127 5.48 9.65 12.70
N GLY A 128 4.18 9.84 12.96
CA GLY A 128 3.33 8.79 13.52
C GLY A 128 3.19 7.58 12.59
N GLN A 129 3.11 7.81 11.29
CA GLN A 129 3.02 6.73 10.29
C GLN A 129 4.37 6.05 10.08
N TRP A 130 5.43 6.84 9.99
CA TRP A 130 6.80 6.33 9.95
C TRP A 130 7.12 5.50 11.19
N SER A 131 6.69 5.92 12.38
CA SER A 131 6.85 5.14 13.63
C SER A 131 6.14 3.80 13.56
N LEU A 132 4.94 3.74 12.96
CA LEU A 132 4.23 2.48 12.76
C LEU A 132 4.93 1.59 11.72
N HIS A 133 5.46 2.18 10.66
CA HIS A 133 6.25 1.47 9.65
C HIS A 133 7.56 0.93 10.23
N LEU A 134 8.27 1.72 11.05
CA LEU A 134 9.45 1.30 11.81
C LEU A 134 9.12 0.15 12.77
N LEU A 135 8.02 0.26 13.52
CA LEU A 135 7.59 -0.79 14.44
C LEU A 135 7.30 -2.10 13.71
N LEU A 136 6.60 -2.05 12.58
CA LEU A 136 6.35 -3.23 11.75
C LEU A 136 7.65 -3.80 11.16
N PHE A 137 8.53 -2.92 10.66
CA PHE A 137 9.84 -3.32 10.16
C PHE A 137 10.62 -4.08 11.23
N ILE A 138 10.69 -3.57 12.46
CA ILE A 138 11.35 -4.22 13.59
C ILE A 138 10.71 -5.57 13.91
N ILE A 139 9.37 -5.63 14.04
CA ILE A 139 8.68 -6.89 14.37
C ILE A 139 8.98 -7.98 13.34
N ILE A 140 8.92 -7.65 12.06
CA ILE A 140 9.17 -8.61 10.98
C ILE A 140 10.63 -9.07 10.97
N HIS A 141 11.59 -8.18 11.22
CA HIS A 141 13.00 -8.55 11.30
C HIS A 141 13.30 -9.37 12.55
N ILE A 142 12.62 -9.13 13.68
CA ILE A 142 12.68 -10.02 14.86
C ILE A 142 12.16 -11.42 14.50
N VAL A 143 11.02 -11.51 13.80
CA VAL A 143 10.49 -12.80 13.33
C VAL A 143 11.49 -13.50 12.40
N PHE A 144 12.09 -12.78 11.44
CA PHE A 144 13.11 -13.33 10.55
C PHE A 144 14.36 -13.79 11.31
N PHE A 145 14.78 -13.05 12.33
CA PHE A 145 15.89 -13.45 13.18
C PHE A 145 15.61 -14.80 13.87
N PHE A 146 14.43 -14.97 14.48
CA PHE A 146 14.08 -16.21 15.16
C PHE A 146 13.82 -17.39 14.21
N MET A 147 13.28 -17.13 13.01
CA MET A 147 12.97 -18.19 12.04
C MET A 147 14.17 -18.64 11.21
N TYR A 148 15.04 -17.69 10.82
CA TYR A 148 16.06 -17.91 9.80
C TYR A 148 17.47 -17.49 10.24
N GLY A 149 17.59 -16.60 11.22
CA GLY A 149 18.86 -16.00 11.62
C GLY A 149 19.36 -14.92 10.65
N PHE A 150 20.27 -14.08 11.14
CA PHE A 150 20.92 -13.03 10.36
C PHE A 150 22.33 -13.42 9.93
N VAL A 151 22.77 -12.85 8.82
CA VAL A 151 24.20 -12.91 8.45
C VAL A 151 25.04 -12.13 9.47
N PRO A 152 26.32 -12.51 9.65
CA PRO A 152 27.25 -11.81 10.52
C PRO A 152 27.33 -10.31 10.20
N ILE A 153 27.53 -9.48 11.23
CA ILE A 153 27.46 -8.02 11.13
C ILE A 153 28.50 -7.45 10.16
N GLU A 154 29.61 -8.16 9.97
CA GLU A 154 30.68 -7.81 9.05
C GLU A 154 30.22 -7.82 7.58
N GLN A 155 29.17 -8.59 7.27
CA GLN A 155 28.62 -8.72 5.93
C GLN A 155 27.48 -7.73 5.64
N TRP A 156 27.07 -6.93 6.63
CA TRP A 156 25.96 -5.99 6.48
C TRP A 156 26.30 -4.82 5.55
N GLY A 157 27.58 -4.57 5.25
CA GLY A 157 28.00 -3.58 4.25
C GLY A 157 27.39 -3.82 2.87
N ASP A 158 27.21 -5.09 2.49
CA ASP A 158 26.67 -5.51 1.19
C ASP A 158 25.18 -5.89 1.28
N TRP A 159 24.43 -5.36 2.25
CA TRP A 159 23.05 -5.77 2.51
C TRP A 159 22.14 -5.61 1.28
N LEU A 160 22.38 -4.64 0.39
CA LEU A 160 21.61 -4.50 -0.85
C LEU A 160 21.78 -5.67 -1.81
N GLU A 161 22.94 -6.32 -1.82
CA GLU A 161 23.24 -7.43 -2.73
C GLU A 161 23.02 -8.79 -2.07
N LYS A 162 23.55 -8.98 -0.85
CA LYS A 162 23.54 -10.26 -0.12
C LYS A 162 22.40 -10.38 0.89
N GLY A 163 21.89 -9.24 1.35
CA GLY A 163 20.83 -9.14 2.34
C GLY A 163 21.26 -9.53 3.73
N ILE A 164 20.38 -9.31 4.72
CA ILE A 164 20.72 -9.42 6.14
C ILE A 164 20.19 -10.71 6.80
N VAL A 165 19.40 -11.50 6.06
CA VAL A 165 18.79 -12.75 6.55
C VAL A 165 19.44 -13.92 5.85
N LEU A 166 19.74 -15.00 6.59
CA LEU A 166 20.42 -16.19 6.02
C LEU A 166 19.57 -16.90 4.96
N ASN A 167 18.26 -16.89 5.12
CA ASN A 167 17.34 -17.48 4.17
C ASN A 167 17.18 -16.58 2.94
N GLU A 168 17.49 -17.09 1.74
CA GLU A 168 17.46 -16.32 0.49
C GLU A 168 16.11 -15.60 0.24
N ALA A 169 15.00 -16.25 0.58
CA ALA A 169 13.67 -15.70 0.41
C ALA A 169 13.40 -14.53 1.35
N ALA A 170 13.61 -14.75 2.65
CA ALA A 170 13.45 -13.72 3.66
C ALA A 170 14.46 -12.57 3.46
N SER A 171 15.65 -12.88 2.93
CA SER A 171 16.69 -11.92 2.59
C SER A 171 16.21 -10.96 1.49
N ARG A 172 15.62 -11.48 0.40
CA ARG A 172 15.05 -10.65 -0.67
C ARG A 172 13.89 -9.77 -0.18
N VAL A 173 13.01 -10.32 0.66
CA VAL A 173 11.93 -9.53 1.27
C VAL A 173 12.51 -8.42 2.14
N SER A 174 13.47 -8.75 3.00
CA SER A 174 14.16 -7.80 3.87
C SER A 174 14.86 -6.70 3.07
N GLN A 175 15.50 -7.01 1.95
CA GLN A 175 16.15 -6.04 1.06
C GLN A 175 15.15 -5.03 0.49
N VAL A 176 14.08 -5.51 -0.14
CA VAL A 176 13.06 -4.65 -0.75
C VAL A 176 12.39 -3.79 0.32
N TRP A 177 12.05 -4.39 1.47
CA TRP A 177 11.46 -3.64 2.58
C TRP A 177 12.42 -2.61 3.15
N SER A 178 13.71 -2.93 3.28
CA SER A 178 14.72 -2.00 3.76
C SER A 178 14.87 -0.80 2.82
N VAL A 179 14.82 -1.01 1.50
CA VAL A 179 14.80 0.08 0.52
C VAL A 179 13.55 0.96 0.67
N VAL A 180 12.37 0.35 0.80
CA VAL A 180 11.10 1.08 1.00
C VAL A 180 11.13 1.87 2.31
N PHE A 181 11.61 1.26 3.39
CA PHE A 181 11.75 1.90 4.70
C PHE A 181 12.75 3.07 4.66
N LEU A 182 13.88 2.90 3.95
CA LEU A 182 14.88 3.94 3.79
C LEU A 182 14.32 5.13 2.99
N ALA A 183 13.60 4.87 1.90
CA ALA A 183 12.90 5.90 1.13
C ALA A 183 11.85 6.64 1.97
N ASP A 184 11.02 5.92 2.72
CA ASP A 184 10.01 6.49 3.62
C ASP A 184 10.64 7.33 4.75
N THR A 185 11.78 6.89 5.27
CA THR A 185 12.58 7.64 6.25
C THR A 185 13.09 8.94 5.66
N ILE A 186 13.68 8.92 4.46
CA ILE A 186 14.15 10.13 3.77
C ILE A 186 13.00 11.11 3.56
N ILE A 187 11.84 10.65 3.10
CA ILE A 187 10.65 11.48 2.87
C ILE A 187 10.17 12.09 4.19
N THR A 188 10.02 11.28 5.24
CA THR A 188 9.53 11.74 6.54
C THR A 188 10.48 12.77 7.16
N PHE A 189 11.79 12.49 7.16
CA PHE A 189 12.79 13.42 7.69
C PHE A 189 12.94 14.68 6.85
N SER A 190 12.71 14.60 5.53
CA SER A 190 12.63 15.79 4.68
C SER A 190 11.57 16.77 5.20
N TYR A 191 10.42 16.29 5.67
CA TYR A 191 9.37 17.15 6.28
C TYR A 191 9.67 17.59 7.72
N VAL A 192 10.65 16.98 8.38
CA VAL A 192 11.15 17.45 9.70
C VAL A 192 12.12 18.60 9.50
N ILE A 193 13.01 18.50 8.52
CA ILE A 193 14.03 19.52 8.22
C ILE A 193 13.41 20.70 7.45
N PHE A 194 12.51 20.41 6.51
CA PHE A 194 11.79 21.39 5.70
C PHE A 194 10.28 21.23 5.90
N PRO A 195 9.73 21.75 7.01
CA PRO A 195 8.30 21.69 7.27
C PRO A 195 7.54 22.37 6.12
N LYS A 196 6.48 21.71 5.65
CA LYS A 196 5.66 22.22 4.55
C LYS A 196 5.04 23.56 4.98
N GLU A 197 5.36 24.62 4.24
CA GLU A 197 4.88 25.97 4.53
C GLU A 197 3.36 25.99 4.66
N GLU A 198 2.88 26.68 5.68
CA GLU A 198 1.46 27.00 5.80
C GLU A 198 1.04 27.79 4.56
N LYS A 199 0.06 27.28 3.82
CA LYS A 199 -0.69 28.15 2.91
C LYS A 199 -1.32 29.22 3.79
N LYS A 200 -0.74 30.42 3.80
CA LYS A 200 -1.39 31.60 4.35
C LYS A 200 -2.76 31.68 3.66
N LEU A 201 -3.83 31.43 4.41
CA LEU A 201 -5.15 31.86 3.99
C LEU A 201 -5.02 33.37 3.77
N SER A 202 -5.06 33.81 2.52
CA SER A 202 -5.25 35.22 2.19
C SER A 202 -6.62 35.61 2.74
N SER A 203 -6.61 36.34 3.85
CA SER A 203 -7.76 37.08 4.37
C SER A 203 -8.22 38.14 3.38
#